data_AF-A0A2N0M645-F1
#
_entry.id   AF-A0A2N0M645-F1
#
_cell.length_a   1.000
_cell.length_b   1.000
_cell.length_c   1.000
_cell.angle_alpha   90.00
_cell.angle_beta   90.00
_cell.angle_gamma   90.00
#
_symmetry.space_group_name_H-M   'P 1'
#
loop_
_entity.id
_entity.type
_entity.pdbx_description
1 polymer ?
#
loop_
_entity_poly.entity_id
_entity_poly.type
_entity_poly.pdbx_seq_one_letter_code
_entity_poly.pdbx_strand_id
1 'polypeptide(L)'
;MKLKRNWALGIMSTVLVFVLAGCGGDSTSTSPPASQADPVFPTVAAQPATLAPTDVPVAKEAATATSAPTAVKTTPVSSDAPSELGKGESKQGSEAEGSNANRPLVAADPGYREELSSSGLRTGGWETDFSFHTVPFDSILSGGPPRDGIPPIDNPTFVEIKDADEWLETLEPVVSFELNGDARAYPLQILMWHEIVNDTVGGAPVSVTFCPLCNSAIVFDRNINDLVLTFGTSGMLRKSDLIMWDRQTETWWQQLTGEGIIGQLAGHKLTFIPAQIISWEDFKAANPKGQGYPGIRVWAVATVKIPTPDTTG
;
A
#
# COMPACT_ATOMS: atom_id res chain seq x y z
N MET A 1 -55.18 47.49 -21.38
CA MET A 1 -54.28 46.74 -22.30
C MET A 1 -54.47 45.25 -22.00
N LYS A 2 -55.33 44.46 -22.68
CA LYS A 2 -55.19 43.79 -24.00
C LYS A 2 -53.74 43.30 -24.24
N LEU A 3 -53.38 42.04 -24.54
CA LEU A 3 -54.10 40.87 -25.07
C LEU A 3 -53.15 39.62 -25.13
N LYS A 4 -53.68 38.38 -24.94
CA LYS A 4 -53.37 37.03 -25.57
C LYS A 4 -51.93 36.49 -25.64
N ARG A 5 -51.56 35.22 -25.33
CA ARG A 5 -52.07 33.82 -25.51
C ARG A 5 -51.51 33.06 -26.73
N ASN A 6 -50.63 32.08 -26.44
CA ASN A 6 -50.35 30.72 -26.98
C ASN A 6 -49.93 30.43 -28.46
N TRP A 7 -49.31 29.22 -28.58
CA TRP A 7 -49.10 28.26 -29.71
C TRP A 7 -47.70 28.31 -30.36
N ALA A 8 -47.06 27.26 -30.90
CA ALA A 8 -47.01 25.77 -30.84
C ALA A 8 -46.14 25.32 -32.06
N LEU A 9 -45.73 24.04 -32.14
CA LEU A 9 -44.98 23.33 -33.22
C LEU A 9 -43.44 23.54 -33.23
N GLY A 10 -42.56 22.55 -33.39
CA GLY A 10 -42.68 21.16 -33.84
C GLY A 10 -41.88 20.94 -35.13
N ILE A 11 -40.72 20.27 -35.10
CA ILE A 11 -40.05 19.71 -36.31
C ILE A 11 -39.43 18.35 -35.96
N MET A 12 -40.05 17.29 -36.48
CA MET A 12 -39.44 15.98 -36.72
C MET A 12 -38.54 16.06 -37.96
N SER A 13 -37.40 15.39 -37.96
CA SER A 13 -36.61 15.14 -39.17
C SER A 13 -36.41 13.64 -39.35
N THR A 14 -37.12 13.10 -40.33
CA THR A 14 -37.06 11.72 -40.81
C THR A 14 -36.07 11.67 -41.97
N VAL A 15 -35.07 10.78 -41.92
CA VAL A 15 -34.23 10.44 -43.08
C VAL A 15 -34.59 9.03 -43.53
N LEU A 16 -35.04 8.95 -44.78
CA LEU A 16 -35.41 7.78 -45.55
C LEU A 16 -34.18 7.32 -46.35
N VAL A 17 -33.77 6.05 -46.27
CA VAL A 17 -32.85 5.43 -47.25
C VAL A 17 -33.40 4.08 -47.69
N PHE A 18 -33.26 3.88 -49.01
CA PHE A 18 -33.91 2.94 -49.90
C PHE A 18 -33.62 1.44 -49.65
N VAL A 19 -34.65 0.64 -49.88
CA VAL A 19 -34.59 -0.82 -50.11
C VAL A 19 -34.41 -1.06 -51.61
N LEU A 20 -33.44 -1.90 -51.98
CA LEU A 20 -33.45 -2.65 -53.23
C LEU A 20 -33.21 -4.14 -52.94
N ALA A 21 -34.04 -4.95 -53.59
CA ALA A 21 -34.17 -6.39 -53.43
C ALA A 21 -33.08 -7.18 -54.19
N GLY A 22 -32.74 -8.34 -53.65
CA GLY A 22 -32.04 -9.43 -54.34
C GLY A 22 -32.55 -10.78 -53.81
N CYS A 23 -33.09 -11.60 -54.71
CA CYS A 23 -33.82 -12.84 -54.46
C CYS A 23 -32.95 -14.08 -54.23
N GLY A 24 -33.55 -15.08 -53.57
CA GLY A 24 -33.23 -16.52 -53.66
C GLY A 24 -32.25 -17.02 -52.60
N GLY A 25 -32.48 -18.07 -51.84
CA GLY A 25 -33.47 -19.14 -51.88
C GLY A 25 -32.86 -20.37 -51.19
N ASP A 26 -33.70 -21.10 -50.47
CA ASP A 26 -33.55 -22.47 -49.98
C ASP A 26 -32.95 -22.77 -48.59
N SER A 27 -33.69 -23.71 -48.00
CA SER A 27 -33.83 -24.22 -46.65
C SER A 27 -32.68 -25.05 -46.09
N THR A 28 -32.51 -25.07 -44.77
CA THR A 28 -32.67 -26.26 -43.91
C THR A 28 -32.46 -25.93 -42.44
N SER A 29 -33.10 -26.71 -41.57
CA SER A 29 -33.28 -26.50 -40.14
C SER A 29 -32.19 -27.12 -39.27
N THR A 30 -32.12 -26.61 -38.03
CA THR A 30 -31.77 -27.29 -36.76
C THR A 30 -30.34 -27.82 -36.53
N SER A 31 -29.59 -27.16 -35.63
CA SER A 31 -29.17 -27.69 -34.30
C SER A 31 -28.39 -26.62 -33.50
N PRO A 32 -28.48 -26.54 -32.15
CA PRO A 32 -27.70 -25.62 -31.32
C PRO A 32 -26.25 -26.09 -31.13
N PRO A 33 -25.31 -25.20 -30.72
CA PRO A 33 -23.88 -25.50 -30.73
C PRO A 33 -23.45 -26.46 -29.61
N ALA A 34 -22.38 -27.19 -29.90
CA ALA A 34 -21.70 -28.09 -28.99
C ALA A 34 -21.09 -27.32 -27.80
N SER A 35 -21.39 -27.83 -26.60
CA SER A 35 -20.65 -27.60 -25.36
C SER A 35 -19.16 -27.91 -25.58
N GLN A 36 -18.29 -26.93 -25.34
CA GLN A 36 -16.86 -27.16 -25.15
C GLN A 36 -16.58 -27.16 -23.65
N ALA A 37 -15.95 -28.26 -23.23
CA ALA A 37 -15.64 -28.62 -21.86
C ALA A 37 -14.61 -27.68 -21.20
N ASP A 38 -14.80 -27.45 -19.91
CA ASP A 38 -13.85 -26.77 -19.04
C ASP A 38 -12.53 -27.57 -18.93
N PRO A 39 -11.37 -26.90 -18.84
CA PRO A 39 -10.10 -27.58 -18.61
C PRO A 39 -10.04 -28.13 -17.18
N VAL A 40 -9.83 -29.45 -17.08
CA VAL A 40 -9.53 -30.17 -15.84
C VAL A 40 -8.12 -29.78 -15.36
N PHE A 41 -8.03 -29.10 -14.22
CA PHE A 41 -6.77 -28.90 -13.51
C PHE A 41 -6.40 -30.19 -12.73
N PRO A 42 -5.13 -30.66 -12.77
CA PRO A 42 -4.73 -31.80 -11.99
C PRO A 42 -4.67 -31.45 -10.49
N THR A 43 -5.43 -32.20 -9.69
CA THR A 43 -5.35 -32.21 -8.23
C THR A 43 -3.96 -32.67 -7.78
N VAL A 44 -3.16 -31.75 -7.23
CA VAL A 44 -1.96 -32.10 -6.48
C VAL A 44 -2.39 -32.55 -5.08
N ALA A 45 -2.18 -33.84 -4.79
CA ALA A 45 -2.39 -34.40 -3.47
C ALA A 45 -1.40 -33.77 -2.47
N ALA A 46 -1.93 -33.17 -1.41
CA ALA A 46 -1.13 -32.73 -0.26
C ALA A 46 -0.57 -33.96 0.47
N GLN A 47 0.76 -34.06 0.53
CA GLN A 47 1.43 -34.98 1.45
C GLN A 47 1.55 -34.33 2.84
N PRO A 48 1.30 -35.07 3.94
CA PRO A 48 1.45 -34.53 5.28
C PRO A 48 2.93 -34.45 5.67
N ALA A 49 3.45 -33.23 5.86
CA ALA A 49 4.74 -33.01 6.50
C ALA A 49 4.62 -33.30 8.00
N THR A 50 5.03 -34.50 8.42
CA THR A 50 5.25 -34.82 9.83
C THR A 50 6.70 -34.52 10.16
N LEU A 51 6.97 -33.42 10.86
CA LEU A 51 8.26 -33.19 11.52
C LEU A 51 8.00 -32.91 13.00
N ALA A 52 8.48 -33.82 13.84
CA ALA A 52 8.46 -33.71 15.29
C ALA A 52 9.42 -32.60 15.76
N PRO A 53 9.12 -31.89 16.87
CA PRO A 53 10.01 -30.87 17.40
C PRO A 53 11.28 -31.50 17.97
N THR A 54 12.43 -30.98 17.56
CA THR A 54 13.73 -31.28 18.16
C THR A 54 14.06 -30.22 19.20
N ASP A 55 14.37 -30.68 20.41
CA ASP A 55 14.74 -29.88 21.57
C ASP A 55 15.99 -29.02 21.32
N VAL A 56 15.90 -27.72 21.59
CA VAL A 56 17.05 -26.82 21.78
C VAL A 56 16.99 -26.25 23.20
N PRO A 57 18.06 -26.37 24.00
CA PRO A 57 18.02 -26.07 25.43
C PRO A 57 18.03 -24.57 25.73
N VAL A 58 17.24 -24.21 26.74
CA VAL A 58 17.15 -22.89 27.37
C VAL A 58 18.45 -22.57 28.13
N ALA A 59 19.13 -21.50 27.74
CA ALA A 59 20.16 -20.87 28.56
C ALA A 59 19.50 -19.84 29.48
N LYS A 60 19.75 -20.03 30.78
CA LYS A 60 19.23 -19.25 31.90
C LYS A 60 20.37 -18.36 32.40
N GLU A 61 20.24 -17.05 32.34
CA GLU A 61 20.96 -16.20 33.29
C GLU A 61 20.23 -14.89 33.59
N ALA A 62 20.21 -14.58 34.88
CA ALA A 62 19.53 -13.50 35.52
C ALA A 62 20.44 -12.27 35.59
N ALA A 63 19.86 -11.08 35.48
CA ALA A 63 20.45 -9.87 36.04
C ALA A 63 19.35 -9.01 36.65
N THR A 64 19.24 -9.11 37.96
CA THR A 64 18.44 -8.28 38.85
C THR A 64 19.17 -6.96 39.08
N ALA A 65 18.51 -5.82 38.88
CA ALA A 65 18.96 -4.55 39.45
C ALA A 65 17.75 -3.68 39.82
N THR A 66 17.36 -3.79 41.08
CA THR A 66 16.48 -2.87 41.81
C THR A 66 17.32 -1.70 42.32
N SER A 67 16.94 -0.45 42.02
CA SER A 67 16.96 0.66 42.99
C SER A 67 16.54 2.00 42.36
N ALA A 68 15.39 2.50 42.80
CA ALA A 68 15.11 3.91 43.13
C ALA A 68 14.61 3.90 44.60
N PRO A 69 14.58 4.99 45.40
CA PRO A 69 14.45 6.40 44.99
C PRO A 69 15.31 7.38 45.82
N THR A 70 15.24 8.70 45.55
CA THR A 70 14.94 9.76 46.54
C THR A 70 14.94 11.13 45.87
N ALA A 71 13.85 11.87 46.08
CA ALA A 71 13.67 13.26 45.72
C ALA A 71 14.29 14.19 46.78
N VAL A 72 14.85 15.34 46.36
CA VAL A 72 15.08 16.50 47.23
C VAL A 72 14.60 17.78 46.54
N LYS A 73 13.86 18.57 47.32
CA LYS A 73 13.19 19.85 47.06
C LYS A 73 14.17 21.03 46.91
N THR A 74 13.87 21.94 45.95
CA THR A 74 13.73 23.43 46.00
C THR A 74 14.46 24.21 47.14
N THR A 75 15.13 25.37 47.01
CA THR A 75 15.04 26.63 46.19
C THR A 75 16.06 27.65 46.83
N PRO A 76 16.12 28.98 46.51
CA PRO A 76 16.31 29.76 45.26
C PRO A 76 17.41 30.86 45.41
N VAL A 77 17.36 31.92 44.55
CA VAL A 77 18.08 33.23 44.56
C VAL A 77 19.34 33.24 43.69
N SER A 78 19.72 34.25 42.88
CA SER A 78 19.14 35.44 42.19
C SER A 78 20.37 36.19 41.65
N SER A 79 20.34 36.74 40.43
CA SER A 79 20.66 38.15 40.10
C SER A 79 21.34 38.34 38.74
N ASP A 80 20.64 39.14 37.93
CA ASP A 80 21.15 40.20 37.07
C ASP A 80 21.89 39.88 35.75
N ALA A 81 21.18 40.22 34.67
CA ALA A 81 21.74 40.72 33.42
C ALA A 81 22.11 42.21 33.56
N PRO A 82 22.99 42.71 32.69
CA PRO A 82 22.52 43.77 31.80
C PRO A 82 22.88 43.56 30.33
N SER A 83 21.98 44.08 29.50
CA SER A 83 22.08 44.31 28.06
C SER A 83 23.11 45.41 27.74
N GLU A 84 23.88 45.26 26.67
CA GLU A 84 24.14 46.37 25.76
C GLU A 84 24.46 45.93 24.32
N LEU A 85 23.94 46.71 23.38
CA LEU A 85 24.02 46.56 21.94
C LEU A 85 25.45 46.82 21.40
N GLY A 86 25.86 45.99 20.44
CA GLY A 86 26.97 46.29 19.53
C GLY A 86 26.59 45.89 18.11
N LYS A 87 26.30 46.89 17.27
CA LYS A 87 26.10 46.73 15.81
C LYS A 87 27.39 46.28 15.15
N GLY A 88 27.29 45.28 14.27
CA GLY A 88 28.34 44.86 13.37
C GLY A 88 27.79 43.92 12.31
N GLU A 89 27.26 44.49 11.23
CA GLU A 89 26.92 43.75 10.02
C GLU A 89 28.19 43.20 9.37
N SER A 90 28.24 41.88 9.19
CA SER A 90 28.88 41.27 8.02
C SER A 90 28.11 40.02 7.66
N LYS A 91 27.31 40.15 6.59
CA LYS A 91 26.63 39.06 5.90
C LYS A 91 27.65 38.02 5.46
N GLN A 92 27.66 36.88 6.13
CA GLN A 92 28.03 35.63 5.52
C GLN A 92 26.74 34.82 5.51
N GLY A 93 26.13 34.71 4.33
CA GLY A 93 24.93 33.91 4.16
C GLY A 93 25.24 32.50 4.61
N SER A 94 24.67 32.10 5.74
CA SER A 94 24.58 30.69 6.07
C SER A 94 23.65 30.10 5.02
N GLU A 95 24.23 29.45 4.02
CA GLU A 95 23.58 28.30 3.44
C GLU A 95 23.15 27.44 4.63
N ALA A 96 21.84 27.36 4.86
CA ALA A 96 21.32 26.37 5.76
C ALA A 96 21.82 25.03 5.22
N GLU A 97 22.68 24.34 5.98
CA GLU A 97 22.97 22.93 5.79
C GLU A 97 21.63 22.20 5.84
N GLY A 98 20.99 22.07 4.68
CA GLY A 98 19.89 21.16 4.49
C GLY A 98 20.44 19.78 4.77
N SER A 99 19.94 19.15 5.83
CA SER A 99 20.41 17.86 6.31
C SER A 99 20.60 16.89 5.16
N ASN A 100 21.83 16.44 4.95
CA ASN A 100 22.27 15.47 3.95
C ASN A 100 21.72 14.05 4.20
N ALA A 101 20.57 13.93 4.86
CA ALA A 101 20.01 12.70 5.37
C ALA A 101 19.23 11.93 4.28
N ASN A 102 18.62 12.64 3.32
CA ASN A 102 17.78 12.06 2.27
C ASN A 102 18.43 12.06 0.88
N ARG A 103 19.76 11.93 0.84
CA ARG A 103 20.50 11.65 -0.40
C ARG A 103 20.61 10.15 -0.66
N PRO A 104 20.95 9.72 -1.89
CA PRO A 104 21.28 8.33 -2.16
C PRO A 104 22.41 7.85 -1.26
N LEU A 105 22.30 6.61 -0.77
CA LEU A 105 23.37 5.94 -0.02
C LEU A 105 24.30 5.14 -0.93
N VAL A 106 24.01 5.12 -2.23
CA VAL A 106 24.83 4.51 -3.27
C VAL A 106 25.45 5.56 -4.17
N ALA A 107 26.58 5.22 -4.79
CA ALA A 107 27.20 6.07 -5.80
C ALA A 107 26.37 6.06 -7.09
N ALA A 108 26.36 7.20 -7.79
CA ALA A 108 25.79 7.25 -9.13
C ALA A 108 26.59 6.33 -10.07
N ASP A 109 25.89 5.49 -10.81
CA ASP A 109 26.47 4.64 -11.84
C ASP A 109 26.64 5.47 -13.14
N PRO A 110 27.89 5.71 -13.62
CA PRO A 110 28.11 6.44 -14.87
C PRO A 110 27.64 5.66 -16.11
N GLY A 111 27.49 4.33 -16.02
CA GLY A 111 27.06 3.44 -17.10
C GLY A 111 25.55 3.23 -17.19
N TYR A 112 24.77 3.80 -16.27
CA TYR A 112 23.35 3.46 -16.09
C TYR A 112 22.51 3.59 -17.38
N ARG A 113 22.84 4.53 -18.27
CA ARG A 113 22.07 4.78 -19.51
C ARG A 113 22.16 3.60 -20.48
N GLU A 114 23.33 2.99 -20.59
CA GLU A 114 23.54 1.83 -21.47
C GLU A 114 22.83 0.61 -20.89
N GLU A 115 23.00 0.35 -19.59
CA GLU A 115 22.32 -0.74 -18.89
C GLU A 115 20.79 -0.60 -19.00
N LEU A 116 20.26 0.58 -18.68
CA LEU A 116 18.83 0.87 -18.73
C LEU A 116 18.28 0.67 -20.15
N SER A 117 18.98 1.17 -21.17
CA SER A 117 18.57 0.98 -22.57
C SER A 117 18.56 -0.49 -22.99
N SER A 118 19.48 -1.30 -22.46
CA SER A 118 19.57 -2.73 -22.80
C SER A 118 18.56 -3.60 -22.04
N SER A 119 18.10 -3.14 -20.86
CA SER A 119 17.18 -3.89 -20.00
C SER A 119 15.75 -4.00 -20.55
N GLY A 120 15.34 -3.05 -21.40
CA GLY A 120 13.94 -2.95 -21.85
C GLY A 120 12.97 -2.39 -20.79
N LEU A 121 13.47 -1.95 -19.63
CA LEU A 121 12.68 -1.30 -18.59
C LEU A 121 12.06 0.00 -19.14
N ARG A 122 10.74 0.13 -19.04
CA ARG A 122 10.03 1.33 -19.49
C ARG A 122 10.04 2.38 -18.39
N THR A 123 10.78 3.46 -18.61
CA THR A 123 10.90 4.58 -17.67
C THR A 123 10.04 5.79 -18.03
N GLY A 124 9.28 5.72 -19.14
CA GLY A 124 8.38 6.81 -19.52
C GLY A 124 7.35 7.11 -18.44
N GLY A 125 7.21 8.38 -18.08
CA GLY A 125 6.30 8.83 -17.01
C GLY A 125 6.90 8.81 -15.60
N TRP A 126 8.21 8.55 -15.48
CA TRP A 126 8.98 8.67 -14.24
C TRP A 126 9.97 9.84 -14.35
N GLU A 127 10.07 10.62 -13.28
CA GLU A 127 11.10 11.64 -13.04
C GLU A 127 12.21 11.09 -12.12
N THR A 128 12.17 9.79 -11.79
CA THR A 128 13.18 9.07 -11.01
C THR A 128 14.59 9.22 -11.60
N ASP A 129 15.57 9.52 -10.75
CA ASP A 129 16.99 9.46 -11.14
C ASP A 129 17.51 8.01 -11.11
N PHE A 130 17.50 7.37 -12.30
CA PHE A 130 17.99 6.01 -12.48
C PHE A 130 19.52 5.86 -12.37
N SER A 131 20.29 6.94 -12.21
CA SER A 131 21.74 6.79 -11.98
C SER A 131 22.05 6.21 -10.60
N PHE A 132 21.11 6.29 -9.65
CA PHE A 132 21.22 5.68 -8.34
C PHE A 132 20.39 4.41 -8.28
N HIS A 133 21.05 3.26 -8.23
CA HIS A 133 20.39 1.96 -8.15
C HIS A 133 21.20 0.96 -7.33
N THR A 134 20.51 -0.01 -6.72
CA THR A 134 21.12 -1.10 -5.92
C THR A 134 20.95 -2.46 -6.57
N VAL A 135 20.24 -2.53 -7.69
CA VAL A 135 19.90 -3.76 -8.40
C VAL A 135 20.01 -3.55 -9.92
N PRO A 136 20.38 -4.58 -10.69
CA PRO A 136 20.38 -4.50 -12.15
C PRO A 136 19.00 -4.22 -12.73
N PHE A 137 18.90 -3.39 -13.77
CA PHE A 137 17.59 -3.05 -14.37
C PHE A 137 16.91 -4.24 -15.05
N ASP A 138 17.69 -5.18 -15.59
CA ASP A 138 17.18 -6.40 -16.23
C ASP A 138 16.52 -7.39 -15.25
N SER A 139 16.71 -7.17 -13.94
CA SER A 139 16.06 -7.92 -12.88
C SER A 139 14.64 -7.44 -12.56
N ILE A 140 14.22 -6.32 -13.17
CA ILE A 140 12.92 -5.69 -12.97
C ILE A 140 12.03 -5.97 -14.18
N LEU A 141 10.83 -6.48 -13.91
CA LEU A 141 9.86 -6.85 -14.93
C LEU A 141 8.54 -6.09 -14.71
N SER A 142 7.81 -5.82 -15.79
CA SER A 142 6.45 -5.31 -15.65
C SER A 142 5.51 -6.41 -15.16
N GLY A 143 4.73 -6.12 -14.12
CA GLY A 143 3.63 -6.96 -13.65
C GLY A 143 2.36 -6.85 -14.49
N GLY A 144 2.29 -5.91 -15.45
CA GLY A 144 1.13 -5.66 -16.31
C GLY A 144 0.39 -4.36 -16.00
N PRO A 145 -0.04 -4.10 -14.74
CA PRO A 145 -0.63 -2.83 -14.37
C PRO A 145 0.33 -1.65 -14.61
N PRO A 146 -0.17 -0.47 -15.02
CA PRO A 146 0.62 0.75 -15.00
C PRO A 146 0.90 1.21 -13.56
N ARG A 147 1.71 2.28 -13.42
CA ARG A 147 1.87 3.02 -12.16
C ARG A 147 0.50 3.35 -11.57
N ASP A 148 0.28 2.98 -10.31
CA ASP A 148 -0.97 3.07 -9.55
C ASP A 148 -2.19 2.42 -10.24
N GLY A 149 -1.96 1.49 -11.18
CA GLY A 149 -3.02 0.70 -11.81
C GLY A 149 -3.74 -0.22 -10.82
N ILE A 150 -3.08 -0.54 -9.71
CA ILE A 150 -3.67 -1.08 -8.49
C ILE A 150 -3.67 0.07 -7.48
N PRO A 151 -4.83 0.71 -7.22
CA PRO A 151 -4.86 1.99 -6.53
C PRO A 151 -4.56 1.83 -5.04
N PRO A 152 -3.52 2.50 -4.50
CA PRO A 152 -3.25 2.49 -3.06
C PRO A 152 -4.34 3.25 -2.30
N ILE A 153 -4.49 2.94 -1.01
CA ILE A 153 -5.42 3.65 -0.12
C ILE A 153 -4.64 4.66 0.72
N ASP A 154 -4.90 5.96 0.54
CA ASP A 154 -4.17 7.02 1.28
C ASP A 154 -4.90 7.57 2.51
N ASN A 155 -6.21 7.37 2.58
CA ASN A 155 -7.07 7.86 3.66
C ASN A 155 -8.03 6.76 4.08
N PRO A 156 -7.52 5.70 4.75
CA PRO A 156 -8.35 4.56 5.12
C PRO A 156 -9.47 4.96 6.08
N THR A 157 -10.66 4.38 5.87
CA THR A 157 -11.78 4.45 6.81
C THR A 157 -11.89 3.18 7.61
N PHE A 158 -12.38 3.29 8.85
CA PHE A 158 -12.46 2.18 9.77
C PHE A 158 -13.86 2.05 10.36
N VAL A 159 -14.24 0.81 10.65
CA VAL A 159 -15.45 0.43 11.35
C VAL A 159 -15.12 -0.30 12.65
N GLU A 160 -16.13 -0.48 13.48
CA GLU A 160 -16.03 -1.28 14.69
C GLU A 160 -16.05 -2.78 14.36
N ILE A 161 -15.54 -3.60 15.29
CA ILE A 161 -15.55 -5.06 15.17
C ILE A 161 -16.94 -5.60 14.84
N LYS A 162 -17.99 -5.06 15.48
CA LYS A 162 -19.37 -5.50 15.28
C LYS A 162 -19.87 -5.28 13.84
N ASP A 163 -19.41 -4.22 13.18
CA ASP A 163 -19.83 -3.90 11.82
C ASP A 163 -18.98 -4.70 10.82
N ALA A 164 -17.73 -5.00 11.18
CA ALA A 164 -16.86 -5.89 10.41
C ALA A 164 -17.37 -7.35 10.42
N ASP A 165 -17.98 -7.81 11.52
CA ASP A 165 -18.59 -9.13 11.66
C ASP A 165 -19.75 -9.38 10.65
N GLU A 166 -20.30 -8.33 10.03
CA GLU A 166 -21.36 -8.48 9.02
C GLU A 166 -20.83 -9.00 7.67
N TRP A 167 -19.52 -8.90 7.41
CA TRP A 167 -18.93 -9.22 6.11
C TRP A 167 -17.56 -9.92 6.17
N LEU A 168 -16.93 -10.00 7.34
CA LEU A 168 -15.75 -10.85 7.57
C LEU A 168 -16.17 -12.21 8.08
N GLU A 169 -15.77 -13.27 7.37
CA GLU A 169 -15.91 -14.63 7.88
C GLU A 169 -14.96 -14.88 9.05
N THR A 170 -15.29 -15.85 9.91
CA THR A 170 -14.50 -16.21 11.10
C THR A 170 -13.02 -16.44 10.80
N LEU A 171 -12.73 -17.15 9.70
CA LEU A 171 -11.37 -17.49 9.28
C LEU A 171 -10.79 -16.54 8.23
N GLU A 172 -11.47 -15.43 7.94
CA GLU A 172 -10.97 -14.43 6.99
C GLU A 172 -9.60 -13.91 7.45
N PRO A 173 -8.54 -14.01 6.63
CA PRO A 173 -7.22 -13.58 7.04
C PRO A 173 -7.12 -12.06 7.04
N VAL A 174 -6.54 -11.52 8.11
CA VAL A 174 -6.30 -10.09 8.29
C VAL A 174 -4.83 -9.85 8.64
N VAL A 175 -4.26 -8.77 8.11
CA VAL A 175 -3.00 -8.22 8.62
C VAL A 175 -3.30 -7.51 9.92
N SER A 176 -2.71 -7.96 11.01
CA SER A 176 -2.89 -7.46 12.36
C SER A 176 -1.58 -6.91 12.92
N PHE A 177 -1.66 -5.72 13.52
CA PHE A 177 -0.61 -5.19 14.38
C PHE A 177 -1.18 -4.17 15.37
N GLU A 178 -0.42 -3.88 16.43
CA GLU A 178 -0.71 -2.82 17.38
C GLU A 178 0.49 -1.88 17.47
N LEU A 179 0.22 -0.58 17.45
CA LEU A 179 1.24 0.44 17.65
C LEU A 179 0.73 1.50 18.62
N ASN A 180 1.49 1.77 19.68
CA ASN A 180 1.14 2.74 20.73
C ASN A 180 -0.28 2.57 21.31
N GLY A 181 -0.75 1.32 21.48
CA GLY A 181 -2.08 1.00 21.98
C GLY A 181 -3.22 1.16 20.96
N ASP A 182 -2.89 1.36 19.68
CA ASP A 182 -3.83 1.40 18.56
C ASP A 182 -3.70 0.11 17.73
N ALA A 183 -4.63 -0.82 17.95
CA ALA A 183 -4.66 -2.13 17.31
C ALA A 183 -5.55 -2.11 16.06
N ARG A 184 -5.00 -2.60 14.95
CA ARG A 184 -5.63 -2.53 13.62
C ARG A 184 -5.64 -3.88 12.94
N ALA A 185 -6.71 -4.10 12.15
CA ALA A 185 -6.85 -5.23 11.25
C ALA A 185 -7.15 -4.73 9.83
N TYR A 186 -6.40 -5.23 8.85
CA TYR A 186 -6.54 -4.94 7.42
C TYR A 186 -6.81 -6.25 6.68
N PRO A 187 -8.04 -6.52 6.23
CA PRO A 187 -8.38 -7.80 5.61
C PRO A 187 -7.65 -8.04 4.29
N LEU A 188 -7.19 -9.26 4.08
CA LEU A 188 -6.48 -9.62 2.85
C LEU A 188 -7.38 -9.52 1.62
N GLN A 189 -8.68 -9.83 1.74
CA GLN A 189 -9.62 -9.65 0.62
C GLN A 189 -9.68 -8.21 0.09
N ILE A 190 -9.26 -7.22 0.87
CA ILE A 190 -9.15 -5.82 0.47
C ILE A 190 -7.76 -5.51 -0.05
N LEU A 191 -6.74 -5.93 0.69
CA LEU A 191 -5.35 -5.71 0.31
C LEU A 191 -5.03 -6.39 -1.02
N MET A 192 -5.77 -7.43 -1.41
CA MET A 192 -5.70 -8.05 -2.73
C MET A 192 -6.01 -7.07 -3.89
N TRP A 193 -6.88 -6.07 -3.66
CA TRP A 193 -7.29 -5.10 -4.68
C TRP A 193 -6.52 -3.78 -4.62
N HIS A 194 -5.84 -3.52 -3.52
CA HIS A 194 -5.22 -2.22 -3.24
C HIS A 194 -3.71 -2.29 -2.99
N GLU A 195 -3.21 -3.45 -2.55
CA GLU A 195 -1.82 -3.81 -2.22
C GLU A 195 -1.13 -2.93 -1.16
N ILE A 196 -1.48 -1.66 -1.03
CA ILE A 196 -0.84 -0.66 -0.18
C ILE A 196 -1.90 0.21 0.49
N VAL A 197 -1.77 0.39 1.80
CA VAL A 197 -2.53 1.36 2.60
C VAL A 197 -1.54 2.29 3.32
N ASN A 198 -1.57 3.58 2.98
CA ASN A 198 -0.88 4.61 3.75
C ASN A 198 -1.80 5.10 4.87
N ASP A 199 -1.39 4.90 6.11
CA ASP A 199 -2.20 5.18 7.30
C ASP A 199 -1.41 5.98 8.35
N THR A 200 -2.10 6.34 9.44
CA THR A 200 -1.53 6.84 10.69
C THR A 200 -2.10 6.03 11.85
N VAL A 201 -1.26 5.19 12.46
CA VAL A 201 -1.64 4.27 13.54
C VAL A 201 -0.85 4.62 14.79
N GLY A 202 -1.55 4.80 15.91
CA GLY A 202 -0.89 5.18 17.16
C GLY A 202 -0.09 6.50 17.07
N GLY A 203 -0.47 7.39 16.15
CA GLY A 203 0.22 8.65 15.87
C GLY A 203 1.44 8.55 14.93
N ALA A 204 1.84 7.35 14.51
CA ALA A 204 2.96 7.16 13.59
C ALA A 204 2.47 6.95 12.14
N PRO A 205 3.16 7.52 11.13
CA PRO A 205 2.84 7.27 9.74
C PRO A 205 3.28 5.86 9.35
N VAL A 206 2.35 5.05 8.86
CA VAL A 206 2.64 3.65 8.49
C VAL A 206 2.22 3.35 7.05
N SER A 207 2.86 2.36 6.44
CA SER A 207 2.42 1.76 5.18
C SER A 207 2.19 0.27 5.39
N VAL A 208 0.96 -0.19 5.20
CA VAL A 208 0.57 -1.60 5.24
C VAL A 208 0.58 -2.11 3.81
N THR A 209 1.36 -3.15 3.55
CA THR A 209 1.60 -3.65 2.19
C THR A 209 1.30 -5.14 2.12
N PHE A 210 0.76 -5.58 0.98
CA PHE A 210 0.52 -6.98 0.68
C PHE A 210 0.90 -7.25 -0.76
N CYS A 211 1.77 -8.23 -0.99
CA CYS A 211 2.08 -8.72 -2.32
C CYS A 211 1.30 -10.02 -2.58
N PRO A 212 0.29 -10.02 -3.46
CA PRO A 212 -0.51 -11.21 -3.78
C PRO A 212 0.31 -12.37 -4.35
N LEU A 213 1.36 -12.08 -5.11
CA LEU A 213 2.22 -13.09 -5.74
C LEU A 213 3.13 -13.79 -4.74
N CYS A 214 3.50 -13.11 -3.66
CA CYS A 214 4.38 -13.63 -2.62
C CYS A 214 3.60 -14.12 -1.38
N ASN A 215 2.31 -13.78 -1.27
CA ASN A 215 1.50 -13.97 -0.08
C ASN A 215 2.17 -13.38 1.18
N SER A 216 2.81 -12.21 1.03
CA SER A 216 3.57 -11.53 2.08
C SER A 216 2.89 -10.24 2.48
N ALA A 217 2.61 -10.06 3.77
CA ALA A 217 2.18 -8.79 4.35
C ALA A 217 3.33 -8.17 5.15
N ILE A 218 3.61 -6.89 4.90
CA ILE A 218 4.64 -6.16 5.63
C ILE A 218 4.12 -4.77 5.99
N VAL A 219 4.41 -4.34 7.20
CA VAL A 219 4.09 -3.01 7.68
C VAL A 219 5.38 -2.24 7.91
N PHE A 220 5.43 -1.01 7.42
CA PHE A 220 6.58 -0.12 7.54
C PHE A 220 6.22 1.15 8.29
N ASP A 221 7.16 1.67 9.07
CA ASP A 221 7.22 3.11 9.33
C ASP A 221 7.66 3.80 8.04
N ARG A 222 6.81 4.71 7.54
CA ARG A 222 7.06 5.44 6.27
C ARG A 222 7.74 6.78 6.48
N ASN A 223 8.25 7.06 7.68
CA ASN A 223 9.11 8.22 7.96
C ASN A 223 10.59 7.85 7.78
N ILE A 224 11.27 8.56 6.88
CA ILE A 224 12.72 8.48 6.69
C ILE A 224 13.32 9.87 6.91
N ASN A 225 14.08 10.03 7.99
CA ASN A 225 14.74 11.28 8.37
C ASN A 225 13.81 12.51 8.25
N ASP A 226 12.67 12.45 8.93
CA ASP A 226 11.62 13.48 8.94
C ASP A 226 10.88 13.69 7.60
N LEU A 227 11.18 12.88 6.58
CA LEU A 227 10.41 12.81 5.34
C LEU A 227 9.39 11.68 5.44
N VAL A 228 8.14 12.06 5.58
CA VAL A 228 7.01 11.13 5.57
C VAL A 228 6.65 10.78 4.14
N LEU A 229 6.92 9.54 3.74
CA LEU A 229 6.66 9.02 2.40
C LEU A 229 5.20 8.62 2.22
N THR A 230 4.69 8.71 1.00
CA THR A 230 3.40 8.18 0.58
C THR A 230 3.65 7.18 -0.53
N PHE A 231 3.26 5.93 -0.34
CA PHE A 231 3.57 4.86 -1.29
C PHE A 231 2.44 4.60 -2.28
N GLY A 232 2.81 4.25 -3.50
CA GLY A 232 1.92 3.69 -4.51
C GLY A 232 2.50 2.43 -5.14
N THR A 233 1.74 1.84 -6.06
CA THR A 233 2.15 0.61 -6.77
C THR A 233 2.86 1.01 -8.05
N SER A 234 4.10 0.53 -8.28
CA SER A 234 4.84 0.91 -9.49
C SER A 234 4.35 0.19 -10.75
N GLY A 235 3.63 -0.93 -10.56
CA GLY A 235 3.34 -1.91 -11.61
C GLY A 235 4.54 -2.78 -12.00
N MET A 236 5.69 -2.58 -11.36
CA MET A 236 6.92 -3.36 -11.57
C MET A 236 7.09 -4.42 -10.48
N LEU A 237 7.80 -5.48 -10.84
CA LEU A 237 8.11 -6.62 -10.00
C LEU A 237 9.60 -6.93 -10.06
N ARG A 238 10.13 -7.47 -8.98
CA ARG A 238 11.46 -8.08 -8.96
C ARG A 238 11.45 -9.33 -8.11
N LYS A 239 11.89 -10.45 -8.68
CA LYS A 239 11.76 -11.79 -8.06
C LYS A 239 10.30 -12.12 -7.65
N SER A 240 9.36 -11.69 -8.48
CA SER A 240 7.90 -11.74 -8.24
C SER A 240 7.39 -10.90 -7.08
N ASP A 241 8.28 -10.20 -6.36
CA ASP A 241 7.90 -9.29 -5.28
C ASP A 241 7.54 -7.91 -5.83
N LEU A 242 6.53 -7.30 -5.21
CA LEU A 242 6.03 -5.96 -5.53
C LEU A 242 7.15 -4.93 -5.40
N ILE A 243 7.26 -4.05 -6.40
CA ILE A 243 8.01 -2.81 -6.26
C ILE A 243 7.02 -1.68 -5.98
N MET A 244 7.17 -1.06 -4.82
CA MET A 244 6.44 0.16 -4.43
C MET A 244 7.17 1.38 -5.01
N TRP A 245 6.52 2.53 -5.00
CA TRP A 245 7.20 3.81 -5.28
C TRP A 245 6.71 4.88 -4.30
N ASP A 246 7.56 5.84 -3.93
CA ASP A 246 7.15 6.97 -3.08
C ASP A 246 6.88 8.25 -3.89
N ARG A 247 5.87 9.01 -3.46
CA ARG A 247 5.42 10.23 -4.15
C ARG A 247 6.35 11.43 -4.02
N GLN A 248 7.22 11.42 -3.01
CA GLN A 248 8.04 12.56 -2.64
C GLN A 248 9.30 12.65 -3.51
N THR A 249 9.87 11.50 -3.84
CA THR A 249 11.16 11.39 -4.54
C THR A 249 11.11 10.50 -5.78
N GLU A 250 9.98 9.83 -6.02
CA GLU A 250 9.83 8.78 -7.04
C GLU A 250 10.88 7.66 -6.91
N THR A 251 11.37 7.39 -5.69
CA THR A 251 12.23 6.23 -5.45
C THR A 251 11.38 4.97 -5.52
N TRP A 252 11.94 3.91 -6.09
CA TRP A 252 11.34 2.58 -6.16
C TRP A 252 11.82 1.75 -4.98
N TRP A 253 10.93 1.00 -4.35
CA TRP A 253 11.19 0.28 -3.10
C TRP A 253 10.79 -1.19 -3.22
N GLN A 254 11.68 -2.10 -2.87
CA GLN A 254 11.37 -3.53 -2.83
C GLN A 254 10.52 -3.84 -1.59
N GLN A 255 9.29 -4.33 -1.78
CA GLN A 255 8.33 -4.56 -0.68
C GLN A 255 8.88 -5.50 0.38
N LEU A 256 9.50 -6.61 0.00
CA LEU A 256 9.94 -7.63 0.96
C LEU A 256 11.09 -7.16 1.87
N THR A 257 11.96 -6.28 1.36
CA THR A 257 13.16 -5.82 2.09
C THR A 257 13.02 -4.41 2.66
N GLY A 258 12.03 -3.64 2.20
CA GLY A 258 11.88 -2.23 2.53
C GLY A 258 13.00 -1.34 1.98
N GLU A 259 13.80 -1.83 1.03
CA GLU A 259 14.95 -1.10 0.50
C GLU A 259 14.57 -0.24 -0.70
N GLY A 260 15.03 1.02 -0.72
CA GLY A 260 15.01 1.86 -1.90
C GLY A 260 16.00 1.32 -2.92
N ILE A 261 15.51 0.80 -4.05
CA ILE A 261 16.33 0.11 -5.04
C ILE A 261 16.72 0.97 -6.24
N ILE A 262 15.95 2.01 -6.56
CA ILE A 262 16.23 2.96 -7.65
C ILE A 262 15.73 4.35 -7.26
N GLY A 263 16.53 5.40 -7.40
CA GLY A 263 16.12 6.79 -7.18
C GLY A 263 16.86 7.50 -6.03
N GLN A 264 16.34 8.66 -5.62
CA GLN A 264 17.01 9.55 -4.66
C GLN A 264 17.24 8.90 -3.29
N LEU A 265 16.40 7.95 -2.89
CA LEU A 265 16.53 7.22 -1.63
C LEU A 265 17.11 5.81 -1.84
N ALA A 266 17.83 5.57 -2.94
CA ALA A 266 18.49 4.29 -3.18
C ALA A 266 19.47 3.92 -2.05
N GLY A 267 19.36 2.68 -1.55
CA GLY A 267 20.11 2.13 -0.43
C GLY A 267 19.51 2.39 0.95
N HIS A 268 18.55 3.31 1.09
CA HIS A 268 17.81 3.49 2.35
C HIS A 268 16.91 2.28 2.63
N LYS A 269 16.59 2.05 3.91
CA LYS A 269 15.69 0.98 4.34
C LYS A 269 14.61 1.51 5.26
N LEU A 270 13.38 1.10 4.99
CA LEU A 270 12.24 1.34 5.85
C LEU A 270 12.36 0.52 7.14
N THR A 271 11.82 1.06 8.23
CA THR A 271 11.76 0.34 9.50
C THR A 271 10.54 -0.58 9.50
N PHE A 272 10.75 -1.86 9.73
CA PHE A 272 9.69 -2.85 9.84
C PHE A 272 8.90 -2.68 11.14
N ILE A 273 7.58 -2.70 11.05
CA ILE A 273 6.67 -2.81 12.17
C ILE A 273 6.20 -4.27 12.23
N PRO A 274 6.39 -4.98 13.35
CA PRO A 274 5.92 -6.35 13.49
C PRO A 274 4.42 -6.46 13.25
N ALA A 275 4.04 -7.26 12.27
CA ALA A 275 2.66 -7.55 11.90
C ALA A 275 2.50 -9.03 11.58
N GLN A 276 1.28 -9.54 11.68
CA GLN A 276 0.96 -10.94 11.44
C GLN A 276 -0.26 -11.07 10.54
N ILE A 277 -0.30 -12.13 9.73
CA ILE A 277 -1.53 -12.57 9.09
C ILE A 277 -2.18 -13.59 10.02
N ILE A 278 -3.33 -13.23 10.61
CA ILE A 278 -4.10 -14.09 11.52
C ILE A 278 -5.55 -14.15 11.07
N SER A 279 -6.33 -15.09 11.62
CA SER A 279 -7.77 -15.12 11.37
C SER A 279 -8.48 -13.92 12.00
N TRP A 280 -9.61 -13.53 11.43
CA TRP A 280 -10.48 -12.52 12.02
C TRP A 280 -10.92 -12.88 13.45
N GLU A 281 -11.22 -14.15 13.71
CA GLU A 281 -11.52 -14.66 15.06
C GLU A 281 -10.36 -14.45 16.03
N ASP A 282 -9.14 -14.82 15.65
CA ASP A 282 -7.95 -14.65 16.51
C ASP A 282 -7.70 -13.17 16.82
N PHE A 283 -7.88 -12.28 15.83
CA PHE A 283 -7.78 -10.85 16.05
C PHE A 283 -8.78 -10.37 17.10
N LYS A 284 -10.05 -10.77 16.99
CA LYS A 284 -11.10 -10.41 17.97
C LYS A 284 -10.79 -10.96 19.36
N ALA A 285 -10.34 -12.21 19.44
CA ALA A 285 -9.99 -12.86 20.70
C ALA A 285 -8.79 -12.17 21.39
N ALA A 286 -7.80 -11.71 20.62
CA ALA A 286 -6.66 -10.94 21.11
C ALA A 286 -7.02 -9.50 21.51
N ASN A 287 -8.14 -8.97 20.98
CA ASN A 287 -8.60 -7.61 21.20
C ASN A 287 -10.01 -7.54 21.84
N PRO A 288 -10.22 -8.17 23.03
CA PRO A 288 -11.55 -8.34 23.63
C PRO A 288 -12.18 -7.03 24.14
N LYS A 289 -11.41 -5.93 24.21
CA LYS A 289 -11.88 -4.59 24.61
C LYS A 289 -12.36 -3.73 23.45
N GLY A 290 -12.78 -4.35 22.34
CA GLY A 290 -13.35 -3.68 21.16
C GLY A 290 -14.58 -2.80 21.43
N GLN A 291 -15.11 -2.79 22.65
CA GLN A 291 -16.09 -1.83 23.14
C GLN A 291 -15.43 -0.84 24.12
N GLY A 292 -14.95 0.29 23.60
CA GLY A 292 -14.77 1.50 24.43
C GLY A 292 -13.38 2.11 24.52
N TYR A 293 -12.35 1.57 23.84
CA TYR A 293 -11.12 2.34 23.59
C TYR A 293 -11.18 2.99 22.20
N PRO A 294 -10.79 4.26 22.03
CA PRO A 294 -10.77 4.93 20.71
C PRO A 294 -9.76 4.33 19.70
N GLY A 295 -9.07 3.23 20.05
CA GLY A 295 -7.92 2.64 19.36
C GLY A 295 -8.03 1.17 18.97
N ILE A 296 -9.23 0.58 18.89
CA ILE A 296 -9.40 -0.69 18.16
C ILE A 296 -10.27 -0.38 16.95
N ARG A 297 -9.67 -0.45 15.76
CA ARG A 297 -10.34 -0.02 14.52
C ARG A 297 -10.04 -1.01 13.40
N VAL A 298 -11.09 -1.57 12.82
CA VAL A 298 -11.01 -2.53 11.72
C VAL A 298 -11.18 -1.75 10.44
N TRP A 299 -10.33 -1.98 9.46
CA TRP A 299 -10.49 -1.30 8.19
C TRP A 299 -11.80 -1.77 7.53
N ALA A 300 -12.63 -0.82 7.10
CA ALA A 300 -13.68 -1.08 6.13
C ALA A 300 -13.77 0.10 5.18
N VAL A 301 -13.57 -0.18 3.90
CA VAL A 301 -14.23 0.59 2.86
C VAL A 301 -15.72 0.37 3.02
N ALA A 302 -16.45 1.48 3.11
CA ALA A 302 -17.87 1.48 2.80
C ALA A 302 -18.06 0.91 1.40
N THR A 303 -18.43 -0.37 1.34
CA THR A 303 -19.08 -1.03 0.21
C THR A 303 -18.49 -0.73 -1.17
N VAL A 304 -17.51 -1.51 -1.61
CA VAL A 304 -17.65 -2.05 -2.97
C VAL A 304 -18.61 -3.22 -2.81
N LYS A 305 -19.89 -3.01 -3.09
CA LYS A 305 -20.79 -4.14 -3.37
C LYS A 305 -20.17 -4.88 -4.55
N ILE A 306 -19.48 -5.99 -4.27
CA ILE A 306 -19.18 -6.98 -5.31
C ILE A 306 -20.55 -7.38 -5.86
N PRO A 307 -20.85 -7.14 -7.16
CA PRO A 307 -22.08 -7.62 -7.73
C PRO A 307 -22.08 -9.14 -7.57
N THR A 308 -22.99 -9.67 -6.77
CA THR A 308 -23.31 -11.09 -6.82
C THR A 308 -23.68 -11.41 -8.27
N PRO A 309 -23.11 -12.47 -8.89
CA PRO A 309 -23.60 -12.95 -10.17
C PRO A 309 -25.11 -13.12 -10.05
N ASP A 310 -25.84 -12.51 -10.98
CA ASP A 310 -27.29 -12.63 -11.03
C ASP A 310 -27.65 -14.11 -11.21
N THR A 311 -28.00 -14.79 -10.12
CA THR A 311 -28.63 -16.10 -10.17
C THR A 311 -30.12 -15.89 -10.40
N THR A 312 -30.48 -15.34 -11.55
CA THR A 312 -31.83 -15.47 -12.10
C THR A 312 -31.78 -16.15 -13.46
N GLY A 313 -32.31 -17.37 -13.49
CA GLY A 313 -32.99 -17.99 -14.63
C GLY A 313 -32.12 -18.58 -15.73
#